data_AF-A0A8H6H826-F1
#
_entry.id   AF-A0A8H6H826-F1
#
_cell.length_a   1.000
_cell.length_b   1.000
_cell.length_c   1.000
_cell.angle_alpha   90.00
_cell.angle_beta   90.00
_cell.angle_gamma   90.00
#
_symmetry.space_group_name_H-M   'P 1'
#
loop_
_entity.id
_entity.type
_entity.pdbx_description
1 polymer ?
#
loop_
_entity_poly.entity_id
_entity_poly.type
_entity_poly.pdbx_seq_one_letter_code
_entity_poly.pdbx_strand_id
1 'polypeptide(L)'
;LKIPAHRNAISHLLNASHNLAVKRYRYRRHDDGSYIAQDNRPCRYCDDRTESEVHVLFNCGGCPDLVEKRATFMLKVLDKSGPVLRDLCYAEPVSAVVTLLDHKQLCTDFARFTHDVLKMFPL
;
A
#
# COMPACT_ATOMS: atom_id res chain seq x y z
N LEU A 1 3.26 -21.09 17.09
CA LEU A 1 2.37 -19.91 17.23
C LEU A 1 1.96 -19.44 15.83
N LYS A 2 0.68 -19.52 15.45
CA LYS A 2 0.19 -18.95 14.19
C LYS A 2 0.11 -17.43 14.36
N ILE A 3 1.03 -16.70 13.74
CA ILE A 3 0.95 -15.24 13.66
C ILE A 3 -0.24 -14.92 12.74
N PRO A 4 -1.21 -14.09 13.15
CA PRO A 4 -2.32 -13.70 12.28
C PRO A 4 -1.78 -13.05 10.99
N ALA A 5 -2.29 -13.48 9.83
CA ALA A 5 -1.79 -13.07 8.51
C ALA A 5 -1.71 -11.54 8.30
N HIS A 6 -2.58 -10.78 8.97
CA HIS A 6 -2.56 -9.32 8.93
C HIS A 6 -1.28 -8.73 9.57
N ARG A 7 -0.72 -9.33 10.63
CA ARG A 7 0.55 -8.85 11.24
C ARG A 7 1.73 -9.02 10.28
N ASN A 8 1.72 -10.06 9.44
CA ASN A 8 2.76 -10.26 8.44
C ASN A 8 2.68 -9.22 7.32
N ALA A 9 1.49 -8.68 7.01
CA ALA A 9 1.34 -7.72 5.92
C ALA A 9 2.12 -6.42 6.14
N ILE A 10 2.21 -5.95 7.39
CA ILE A 10 3.09 -4.82 7.74
C ILE A 10 4.55 -5.20 7.54
N SER A 11 4.97 -6.39 7.97
CA SER A 11 6.33 -6.87 7.71
C SER A 11 6.62 -6.99 6.20
N HIS A 12 5.65 -7.42 5.39
CA HIS A 12 5.77 -7.47 3.94
C HIS A 12 5.90 -6.07 3.35
N LEU A 13 5.07 -5.12 3.80
CA LEU A 13 5.12 -3.71 3.41
C LEU A 13 6.49 -3.10 3.72
N LEU A 14 6.95 -3.20 4.98
CA LEU A 14 8.20 -2.59 5.45
C LEU A 14 9.45 -3.23 4.85
N ASN A 15 9.46 -4.55 4.67
CA ASN A 15 10.61 -5.26 4.10
C ASN A 15 10.58 -5.36 2.58
N ALA A 16 9.65 -4.67 1.91
CA ALA A 16 9.54 -4.74 0.46
C ALA A 16 9.27 -6.17 -0.07
N SER A 17 8.67 -7.04 0.76
CA SER A 17 8.37 -8.44 0.46
C SER A 17 6.93 -8.61 -0.04
N HIS A 18 6.54 -7.80 -1.02
CA HIS A 18 5.20 -7.80 -1.61
C HIS A 18 5.25 -7.81 -3.15
N ASN A 19 4.10 -8.10 -3.77
CA ASN A 19 4.00 -8.37 -5.21
C ASN A 19 3.84 -7.13 -6.09
N LEU A 20 4.05 -5.93 -5.55
CA LEU A 20 3.86 -4.70 -6.34
C LEU A 20 4.98 -4.53 -7.36
N ALA A 21 4.68 -3.87 -8.48
CA ALA A 21 5.58 -3.67 -9.61
C ALA A 21 6.90 -3.03 -9.16
N VAL A 22 6.85 -2.07 -8.24
CA VAL A 22 8.04 -1.43 -7.66
C VAL A 22 9.04 -2.45 -7.08
N LYS A 23 8.61 -3.61 -6.60
CA LYS A 23 9.52 -4.66 -6.10
C LYS A 23 9.78 -5.74 -7.14
N ARG A 24 8.76 -6.15 -7.90
CA ARG A 24 8.91 -7.22 -8.91
C ARG A 24 9.86 -6.84 -10.04
N TYR A 25 9.75 -5.61 -10.54
CA TYR A 25 10.62 -5.13 -11.61
C TYR A 25 11.98 -4.65 -11.12
N ARG A 26 12.22 -4.60 -9.79
CA ARG A 26 13.56 -4.29 -9.23
C ARG A 26 14.63 -5.28 -9.70
N TYR A 27 14.25 -6.53 -9.90
CA TYR A 27 15.16 -7.62 -10.28
C TYR A 27 15.07 -8.00 -11.76
N ARG A 28 14.07 -7.47 -12.48
CA ARG A 28 13.93 -7.69 -13.93
C ARG A 28 14.83 -6.73 -14.70
N ARG A 29 15.26 -7.21 -15.86
CA ARG A 29 16.10 -6.49 -16.81
C ARG A 29 15.38 -6.35 -18.13
N HIS A 30 15.74 -5.31 -18.87
CA HIS A 30 15.51 -5.29 -20.31
C HIS A 30 16.40 -6.33 -20.99
N ASP A 31 16.13 -6.62 -22.26
CA ASP A 31 16.88 -7.60 -23.05
C ASP A 31 18.36 -7.20 -23.21
N ASP A 32 18.66 -5.90 -23.14
CA ASP A 32 20.02 -5.34 -23.16
C ASP A 32 20.75 -5.43 -21.80
N GLY A 33 20.10 -5.99 -20.77
CA GLY A 33 20.63 -6.12 -19.41
C GLY A 33 20.46 -4.88 -18.52
N SER A 34 19.91 -3.78 -19.03
CA SER A 34 19.69 -2.55 -18.25
C SER A 34 18.59 -2.71 -17.19
N TYR A 35 18.65 -1.88 -16.14
CA TYR A 35 17.64 -1.87 -15.07
C TYR A 35 16.35 -1.19 -15.53
N ILE A 36 15.21 -1.74 -15.13
CA ILE A 36 13.92 -1.05 -15.30
C ILE A 36 13.82 0.04 -14.22
N ALA A 37 13.86 1.31 -14.64
CA ALA A 37 13.72 2.46 -13.75
C ALA A 37 12.41 2.38 -12.93
N GLN A 38 12.40 2.95 -11.72
CA GLN A 38 11.22 2.89 -10.86
C GLN A 38 9.98 3.50 -11.51
N ASP A 39 10.15 4.61 -12.22
CA ASP A 39 9.08 5.33 -12.94
C ASP A 39 8.58 4.60 -14.19
N ASN A 40 9.19 3.47 -14.54
CA ASN A 40 8.78 2.61 -15.64
C ASN A 40 8.22 1.27 -15.11
N ARG A 41 7.56 1.31 -13.95
CA ARG A 41 6.95 0.14 -13.29
C ARG A 41 5.46 0.39 -13.12
N PRO A 42 4.68 0.39 -14.21
CA PRO A 42 3.32 0.91 -14.23
C PRO A 42 2.39 0.15 -13.28
N CYS A 43 1.38 0.87 -12.77
CA CYS A 43 0.30 0.28 -12.01
C CYS A 43 -0.52 -0.68 -12.88
N ARG A 44 -0.90 -1.83 -12.32
CA ARG A 44 -1.75 -2.80 -13.02
C ARG A 44 -3.21 -2.39 -13.15
N TYR A 45 -3.65 -1.42 -12.35
CA TYR A 45 -5.05 -1.02 -12.31
C TYR A 45 -5.34 0.36 -12.90
N CYS A 46 -4.36 1.25 -12.99
CA CYS A 46 -4.54 2.58 -13.56
C CYS A 46 -3.29 3.03 -14.31
N ASP A 47 -3.39 4.17 -15.00
CA ASP A 47 -2.30 4.71 -15.84
C ASP A 47 -1.17 5.39 -15.05
N ASP A 48 -1.08 5.16 -13.73
CA ASP A 48 0.05 5.64 -12.95
C ASP A 48 1.34 4.94 -13.37
N ARG A 49 2.40 5.74 -13.50
CA ARG A 49 3.72 5.30 -13.94
C ARG A 49 4.38 4.33 -12.97
N THR A 50 4.00 4.37 -11.68
CA THR A 50 4.65 3.59 -10.63
C THR A 50 3.65 2.91 -9.70
N GLU A 51 3.59 1.58 -9.75
CA GLU A 51 2.91 0.75 -8.75
C GLU A 51 3.72 0.68 -7.44
N SER A 52 3.69 1.77 -6.68
CA SER A 52 4.28 1.85 -5.34
C SER A 52 3.28 1.49 -4.24
N GLU A 53 3.79 1.19 -3.06
CA GLU A 53 3.03 0.96 -1.84
C GLU A 53 2.11 2.14 -1.53
N VAL A 54 2.66 3.36 -1.60
CA VAL A 54 1.92 4.61 -1.36
C VAL A 54 0.82 4.79 -2.40
N HIS A 55 1.16 4.63 -3.68
CA HIS A 55 0.18 4.72 -4.76
C HIS A 55 -0.98 3.75 -4.52
N VAL A 56 -0.67 2.47 -4.29
CA VAL A 56 -1.67 1.41 -4.13
C VAL A 56 -2.53 1.61 -2.88
N LEU A 57 -1.95 2.00 -1.75
CA LEU A 57 -2.68 2.14 -0.49
C LEU A 57 -3.49 3.44 -0.39
N PHE A 58 -3.04 4.53 -1.01
CA PHE A 58 -3.64 5.85 -0.77
C PHE A 58 -4.25 6.50 -2.01
N ASN A 59 -3.77 6.20 -3.22
CA ASN A 59 -4.08 7.01 -4.41
C ASN A 59 -4.76 6.23 -5.56
N CYS A 60 -4.49 4.95 -5.71
CA CYS A 60 -4.92 4.15 -6.87
C CYS A 60 -6.44 4.19 -7.06
N GLY A 61 -6.90 4.76 -8.18
CA GLY A 61 -8.32 4.84 -8.54
C GLY A 61 -8.77 3.78 -9.54
N GLY A 62 -7.87 2.88 -9.94
CA GLY A 62 -8.05 1.99 -11.08
C GLY A 62 -8.95 0.76 -10.86
N CYS A 63 -9.29 0.45 -9.61
CA CYS A 63 -10.10 -0.70 -9.25
C CYS A 63 -11.19 -0.28 -8.25
N PRO A 64 -12.49 -0.46 -8.57
CA PRO A 64 -13.58 -0.09 -7.67
C PRO A 64 -13.48 -0.73 -6.28
N ASP A 65 -13.17 -2.03 -6.20
CA ASP A 65 -13.00 -2.74 -4.93
C ASP A 65 -11.86 -2.16 -4.08
N LEU A 66 -10.79 -1.68 -4.72
CA LEU A 66 -9.66 -1.05 -4.03
C LEU A 66 -10.09 0.30 -3.46
N VAL A 67 -10.82 1.09 -4.25
CA VAL A 67 -11.39 2.38 -3.84
C VAL A 67 -12.32 2.19 -2.65
N GLU A 68 -13.20 1.18 -2.68
CA GLU A 68 -14.12 0.87 -1.58
C GLU A 68 -13.39 0.46 -0.29
N LYS A 69 -12.39 -0.43 -0.40
CA LYS A 69 -11.55 -0.83 0.74
C LYS A 69 -10.84 0.37 1.35
N ARG A 70 -10.29 1.27 0.52
CA ARG A 70 -9.64 2.49 0.99
C ARG A 70 -10.64 3.43 1.66
N ALA A 71 -11.81 3.66 1.07
CA ALA A 71 -12.85 4.49 1.68
C ALA A 71 -13.27 3.95 3.05
N THR A 72 -13.48 2.64 3.15
CA THR A 72 -13.79 1.95 4.42
C THR A 72 -12.68 2.14 5.46
N PHE A 73 -11.42 2.02 5.05
CA PHE A 73 -10.29 2.26 5.94
C PHE A 73 -10.22 3.74 6.40
N MET A 74 -10.43 4.69 5.48
CA MET A 74 -10.40 6.12 5.80
C MET A 74 -11.51 6.54 6.77
N LEU A 75 -12.69 5.90 6.70
CA LEU A 75 -13.75 6.09 7.69
C LEU A 75 -13.30 5.65 9.09
N LYS A 76 -12.56 4.53 9.20
CA LYS A 76 -11.99 4.08 10.49
C LYS A 76 -10.91 5.04 11.00
N VAL A 77 -10.07 5.59 10.11
CA VAL A 77 -9.07 6.60 10.49
C VAL A 77 -9.78 7.82 11.05
N LEU A 78 -10.80 8.34 10.35
CA LEU A 78 -11.58 9.48 10.81
C LEU A 78 -12.23 9.22 12.17
N ASP A 79 -12.88 8.07 12.34
CA ASP A 79 -13.58 7.68 13.58
C ASP A 79 -12.61 7.59 14.78
N LYS A 80 -11.44 6.98 14.59
CA LYS A 80 -10.52 6.65 15.71
C LYS A 80 -9.47 7.71 16.01
N SER A 81 -9.20 8.62 15.07
CA SER A 81 -8.10 9.59 15.18
C SER A 81 -8.46 11.01 14.75
N GLY A 82 -9.70 11.22 14.28
CA GLY A 82 -10.16 12.52 13.79
C GLY A 82 -9.64 12.88 12.39
N PRO A 83 -9.94 14.10 11.93
CA PRO A 83 -9.67 14.51 10.55
C PRO A 83 -8.19 14.70 10.26
N VAL A 84 -7.37 15.11 11.25
CA VAL A 84 -5.95 15.44 11.05
C VAL A 84 -5.16 14.27 10.46
N LEU A 85 -5.32 13.07 11.02
CA LEU A 85 -4.60 11.89 10.50
C LEU A 85 -5.17 11.41 9.17
N ARG A 86 -6.49 11.52 8.96
CA ARG A 86 -7.11 11.23 7.66
C ARG A 86 -6.54 12.16 6.58
N ASP A 87 -6.45 13.45 6.85
CA ASP A 87 -5.96 14.45 5.91
C ASP A 87 -4.46 14.25 5.63
N LEU A 88 -3.69 13.84 6.65
CA LEU A 88 -2.30 13.42 6.49
C LEU A 88 -2.16 12.23 5.52
N CYS A 89 -3.10 11.28 5.51
CA CYS A 89 -3.06 10.15 4.57
C CYS A 89 -3.14 10.58 3.10
N TYR A 90 -3.78 11.71 2.81
CA TYR A 90 -3.88 12.26 1.45
C TYR A 90 -2.72 13.19 1.12
N ALA A 91 -2.31 14.04 2.07
CA ALA A 91 -1.27 15.04 1.84
C ALA A 91 0.14 14.43 1.89
N GLU A 92 0.43 13.60 2.89
CA GLU A 92 1.77 13.10 3.21
C GLU A 92 1.72 11.59 3.52
N PRO A 93 1.41 10.75 2.53
CA PRO A 93 1.12 9.33 2.73
C PRO A 93 2.28 8.54 3.35
N VAL A 94 3.54 8.92 3.10
CA VAL A 94 4.70 8.27 3.73
C VAL A 94 4.72 8.52 5.23
N SER A 95 4.53 9.78 5.63
CA SER A 95 4.41 10.16 7.05
C SER A 95 3.19 9.50 7.69
N ALA A 96 2.07 9.44 6.96
CA ALA A 96 0.86 8.79 7.42
C ALA A 96 1.07 7.29 7.72
N VAL A 97 1.87 6.56 6.92
CA VAL A 97 2.20 5.16 7.21
C VAL A 97 2.87 5.04 8.58
N VAL A 98 3.85 5.89 8.89
CA VAL A 98 4.53 5.86 10.20
C VAL A 98 3.55 6.16 11.33
N THR A 99 2.70 7.18 11.17
CA THR A 99 1.71 7.55 12.19
C THR A 99 0.65 6.45 12.39
N LEU A 100 0.21 5.79 11.33
CA LEU A 100 -0.75 4.68 11.39
C LEU A 100 -0.16 3.45 12.10
N LEU A 101 1.14 3.20 11.91
CA LEU A 101 1.84 2.10 12.57
C LEU A 101 2.04 2.32 14.07
N ASP A 102 2.27 3.57 14.48
CA ASP A 102 2.44 3.94 15.89
C ASP A 102 1.08 4.06 16.64
N HIS A 103 -0.01 4.28 15.91
CA HIS A 103 -1.33 4.43 16.50
C HIS A 103 -1.92 3.09 16.99
N LYS A 104 -1.98 2.89 18.31
CA LYS A 104 -2.40 1.63 18.98
C LYS A 104 -3.66 0.98 18.40
N GLN A 105 -4.69 1.78 18.11
CA GLN A 105 -5.97 1.26 17.61
C GLN A 105 -6.03 1.09 16.09
N LEU A 106 -5.20 1.84 15.34
CA LEU A 106 -5.26 1.87 13.89
C LEU A 106 -4.24 0.94 13.25
N CYS A 107 -3.14 0.62 13.94
CA CYS A 107 -2.11 -0.29 13.44
C CYS A 107 -2.70 -1.64 12.99
N THR A 108 -3.63 -2.21 13.78
CA THR A 108 -4.31 -3.47 13.41
C THR A 108 -5.24 -3.31 12.20
N ASP A 109 -5.99 -2.21 12.11
CA ASP A 109 -6.85 -1.93 10.96
C ASP A 109 -6.04 -1.67 9.70
N PHE A 110 -4.93 -0.93 9.82
CA PHE A 110 -4.00 -0.64 8.73
C PHE A 110 -3.32 -1.92 8.24
N ALA A 111 -2.94 -2.81 9.15
CA ALA A 111 -2.39 -4.11 8.82
C ALA A 111 -3.38 -4.97 8.03
N ARG A 112 -4.66 -4.98 8.41
CA ARG A 112 -5.72 -5.70 7.69
C ARG A 112 -5.99 -5.08 6.32
N PHE A 113 -6.13 -3.75 6.26
CA PHE A 113 -6.30 -3.01 5.01
C PHE A 113 -5.15 -3.29 4.03
N THR A 114 -3.91 -3.18 4.50
CA THR A 114 -2.70 -3.46 3.71
C THR A 114 -2.70 -4.89 3.18
N HIS A 115 -3.01 -5.87 4.04
CA HIS A 115 -3.12 -7.26 3.62
C HIS A 115 -4.16 -7.47 2.51
N ASP A 116 -5.35 -6.90 2.69
CA ASP A 116 -6.46 -7.08 1.76
C ASP A 116 -6.18 -6.41 0.42
N VAL A 117 -5.55 -5.23 0.43
CA VAL A 117 -5.11 -4.55 -0.78
C VAL A 117 -3.99 -5.33 -1.47
N LEU A 118 -2.93 -5.72 -0.76
CA LEU A 118 -1.81 -6.45 -1.38
C LEU A 118 -2.23 -7.79 -2.01
N LYS A 119 -3.28 -8.44 -1.49
CA LYS A 119 -3.86 -9.65 -2.09
C LYS A 119 -4.50 -9.42 -3.45
N MET A 120 -4.94 -8.20 -3.74
CA MET A 120 -5.50 -7.84 -5.04
C MET A 120 -4.42 -7.86 -6.13
N PHE A 121 -3.15 -7.81 -5.75
CA PHE A 121 -2.01 -7.78 -6.66
C PHE A 121 -1.28 -9.14 -6.68
N PRO A 122 -1.83 -10.18 -7.33
CA PRO A 122 -1.19 -11.50 -7.41
C PRO A 122 0.10 -11.45 -8.24
N LEU A 123 0.87 -12.54 -8.22
CA LEU A 123 2.13 -12.67 -8.97
C LEU A 123 1.91 -12.68 -10.48
#